data_AF-A0AAE3K3T1-F1
#
_entry.id   AF-A0AAE3K3T1-F1
#
_cell.length_a   1.000
_cell.length_b   1.000
_cell.length_c   1.000
_cell.angle_alpha   90.00
_cell.angle_beta   90.00
_cell.angle_gamma   90.00
#
_symmetry.space_group_name_H-M   'P 1'
#
loop_
_entity.id
_entity.type
_entity.pdbx_description
1 polymer ?
#
loop_
_entity_poly.entity_id
_entity_poly.type
_entity_poly.pdbx_seq_one_letter_code
_entity_poly.pdbx_strand_id
1 'polypeptide(L)'
;MFDIIIIGGGPAGLTAALYGRRQNKSVLVLEKNSFGGQTVFSPKIENYPGFVEMSGMEFSDKLVDQVLKQGADLRMETAVEITDLGKTKKVTTDCGEYESRAVIIATGAKHRLLGLEGEEELIGNGISFCAVCDGAFYAGKDVAVIGGGNSALQEAILLSESCHAVHIIQNLPTLTGEDKLAKILESKENVDFTYNTVVTKLLGDGELNGIIITNTETGEEDRVLLDGMFVAIGLVPDNDVANGVV
;
A
#
# COMPACT_ATOMS: atom_id res chain seq x y z
N MET A 1 15.11 -24.05 -17.11
CA MET A 1 13.75 -23.85 -17.63
C MET A 1 12.76 -24.30 -16.57
N PHE A 2 11.79 -23.45 -16.24
CA PHE A 2 10.75 -23.72 -15.25
C PHE A 2 9.40 -24.03 -15.92
N ASP A 3 8.49 -24.68 -15.22
CA ASP A 3 7.10 -24.76 -15.66
C ASP A 3 6.40 -23.42 -15.44
N ILE A 4 6.64 -22.79 -14.28
CA ILE A 4 6.01 -21.55 -13.85
C ILE A 4 7.06 -20.61 -13.27
N ILE A 5 7.10 -19.37 -13.76
CA ILE A 5 7.76 -18.25 -13.05
C ILE A 5 6.68 -17.36 -12.44
N ILE A 6 6.86 -16.96 -11.20
CA ILE A 6 5.96 -16.09 -10.44
C ILE A 6 6.74 -14.82 -10.12
N ILE A 7 6.19 -13.67 -10.48
CA ILE A 7 6.80 -12.36 -10.23
C ILE A 7 6.03 -11.68 -9.10
N GLY A 8 6.66 -11.56 -7.94
CA GLY A 8 6.09 -11.05 -6.70
C GLY A 8 6.00 -12.13 -5.62
N GLY A 9 6.62 -11.87 -4.48
CA GLY A 9 6.73 -12.73 -3.31
C GLY A 9 5.72 -12.43 -2.20
N GLY A 10 4.61 -11.75 -2.50
CA GLY A 10 3.51 -11.52 -1.56
C GLY A 10 2.59 -12.75 -1.37
N PRO A 11 1.49 -12.64 -0.60
CA PRO A 11 0.62 -13.77 -0.30
C PRO A 11 0.03 -14.43 -1.55
N ALA A 12 -0.28 -13.63 -2.59
CA ALA A 12 -0.77 -14.14 -3.86
C ALA A 12 0.28 -15.02 -4.58
N GLY A 13 1.51 -14.52 -4.72
CA GLY A 13 2.60 -15.22 -5.40
C GLY A 13 3.06 -16.47 -4.64
N LEU A 14 3.21 -16.36 -3.31
CA LEU A 14 3.57 -17.50 -2.46
C LEU A 14 2.49 -18.59 -2.48
N THR A 15 1.20 -18.21 -2.47
CA THR A 15 0.11 -19.19 -2.61
C THR A 15 0.12 -19.86 -3.98
N ALA A 16 0.34 -19.11 -5.05
CA ALA A 16 0.49 -19.68 -6.40
C ALA A 16 1.68 -20.66 -6.46
N ALA A 17 2.79 -20.33 -5.82
CA ALA A 17 3.97 -21.18 -5.75
C ALA A 17 3.68 -22.51 -5.02
N LEU A 18 3.02 -22.41 -3.86
CA LEU A 18 2.59 -23.55 -3.07
C LEU A 18 1.78 -24.53 -3.91
N TYR A 19 0.77 -24.03 -4.63
CA TYR A 19 -0.10 -24.87 -5.45
C TYR A 19 0.58 -25.41 -6.70
N GLY A 20 1.47 -24.63 -7.34
CA GLY A 20 2.29 -25.10 -8.46
C GLY A 20 3.17 -26.29 -8.05
N ARG A 21 3.83 -26.19 -6.89
CA ARG A 21 4.67 -27.28 -6.35
C ARG A 21 3.86 -28.51 -5.97
N ARG A 22 2.66 -28.35 -5.39
CA ARG A 22 1.75 -29.48 -5.09
C ARG A 22 1.31 -30.26 -6.33
N GLN A 23 1.39 -29.65 -7.52
CA GLN A 23 1.14 -30.30 -8.81
C GLN A 23 2.42 -30.77 -9.51
N ASN A 24 3.51 -30.93 -8.75
CA ASN A 24 4.82 -31.38 -9.23
C ASN A 24 5.41 -30.49 -10.34
N LYS A 25 5.07 -29.20 -10.38
CA LYS A 25 5.66 -28.23 -11.31
C LYS A 25 6.95 -27.67 -10.77
N SER A 26 7.91 -27.41 -11.64
CA SER A 26 9.07 -26.56 -11.31
C SER A 26 8.62 -25.10 -11.24
N VAL A 27 8.86 -24.46 -10.09
CA VAL A 27 8.39 -23.10 -9.80
C VAL A 27 9.56 -22.24 -9.35
N LEU A 28 9.69 -21.07 -9.97
CA LEU A 28 10.56 -19.98 -9.54
C LEU A 28 9.71 -18.80 -9.08
N VAL A 29 9.98 -18.25 -7.91
CA VAL A 29 9.40 -17.00 -7.40
C VAL A 29 10.49 -15.94 -7.38
N LEU A 30 10.24 -14.82 -8.06
CA LEU A 30 11.11 -13.65 -8.10
C LEU A 30 10.52 -12.56 -7.19
N GLU A 31 11.29 -12.06 -6.23
CA GLU A 31 10.92 -10.97 -5.33
C GLU A 31 12.03 -9.91 -5.32
N LYS A 32 11.66 -8.62 -5.39
CA LYS A 32 12.63 -7.52 -5.52
C LYS A 32 13.11 -6.97 -4.17
N ASN A 33 12.28 -7.02 -3.13
CA ASN A 33 12.55 -6.35 -1.85
C ASN A 33 12.53 -7.33 -0.66
N SER A 34 11.37 -7.89 -0.37
CA SER A 34 11.18 -8.79 0.76
C SER A 34 9.95 -9.66 0.53
N PHE A 35 10.06 -10.95 0.85
CA PHE A 35 8.91 -11.84 0.79
C PHE A 35 7.84 -11.42 1.80
N GLY A 36 6.57 -11.60 1.42
CA GLY A 36 5.39 -11.16 2.16
C GLY A 36 4.72 -9.92 1.57
N GLY A 37 5.41 -9.11 0.76
CA GLY A 37 4.81 -7.91 0.16
C GLY A 37 4.25 -6.95 1.23
N GLN A 38 3.08 -6.37 1.00
CA GLN A 38 2.49 -5.41 1.93
C GLN A 38 2.20 -5.97 3.33
N THR A 39 1.98 -7.28 3.47
CA THR A 39 1.62 -7.84 4.77
C THR A 39 2.74 -7.71 5.78
N VAL A 40 4.00 -7.65 5.35
CA VAL A 40 5.17 -7.50 6.24
C VAL A 40 5.06 -6.25 7.11
N PHE A 41 4.49 -5.17 6.57
CA PHE A 41 4.37 -3.88 7.26
C PHE A 41 3.20 -3.83 8.23
N SER A 42 2.33 -4.85 8.24
CA SER A 42 1.22 -4.90 9.18
C SER A 42 1.73 -5.26 10.58
N PRO A 43 1.50 -4.42 11.61
CA PRO A 43 1.89 -4.76 12.97
C PRO A 43 1.08 -5.97 13.49
N LYS A 44 -0.17 -6.11 13.01
CA LYS A 44 -1.10 -7.16 13.44
C LYS A 44 -2.11 -7.51 12.35
N ILE A 45 -2.22 -8.80 12.05
CA ILE A 45 -3.22 -9.41 11.16
C ILE A 45 -4.19 -10.21 12.02
N GLU A 46 -5.48 -9.87 11.96
CA GLU A 46 -6.55 -10.50 12.78
C GLU A 46 -7.74 -10.98 11.92
N ASN A 47 -7.64 -10.77 10.61
CA ASN A 47 -8.72 -10.98 9.64
C ASN A 47 -8.38 -12.06 8.60
N TYR A 48 -7.37 -12.90 8.87
CA TYR A 48 -7.02 -14.04 8.02
C TYR A 48 -7.43 -15.36 8.70
N PRO A 49 -8.38 -16.12 8.14
CA PRO A 49 -8.83 -17.38 8.75
C PRO A 49 -7.69 -18.39 8.92
N GLY A 50 -7.63 -19.02 10.10
CA GLY A 50 -6.63 -20.04 10.44
C GLY A 50 -5.78 -19.70 11.67
N PHE A 51 -5.79 -18.45 12.09
CA PHE A 51 -5.23 -17.97 13.36
C PHE A 51 -6.10 -16.82 13.91
N VAL A 52 -5.95 -16.51 15.20
CA VAL A 52 -6.68 -15.41 15.84
C VAL A 52 -6.00 -14.08 15.53
N GLU A 53 -4.70 -14.02 15.76
CA GLU A 53 -3.85 -12.86 15.49
C GLU A 53 -2.41 -13.29 15.19
N MET A 54 -1.70 -12.51 14.38
CA MET A 54 -0.30 -12.73 14.04
C MET A 54 0.34 -11.43 13.56
N SER A 55 1.64 -11.23 13.76
CA SER A 55 2.31 -10.10 13.10
C SER A 55 2.42 -10.34 11.59
N GLY A 56 2.48 -9.26 10.82
CA GLY A 56 2.66 -9.32 9.38
C GLY A 56 3.92 -10.05 8.93
N MET A 57 5.01 -9.85 9.67
CA MET A 57 6.28 -10.54 9.48
C MET A 57 6.15 -12.04 9.75
N GLU A 58 5.58 -12.44 10.91
CA GLU A 58 5.41 -13.86 11.24
C GLU A 58 4.51 -14.56 10.22
N PHE A 59 3.45 -13.90 9.76
CA PHE A 59 2.58 -14.43 8.71
C PHE A 59 3.35 -14.69 7.41
N SER A 60 4.17 -13.73 7.00
CA SER A 60 4.97 -13.82 5.78
C SER A 60 6.01 -14.94 5.87
N ASP A 61 6.70 -15.06 7.00
CA ASP A 61 7.67 -16.14 7.25
C ASP A 61 7.01 -17.52 7.17
N LYS A 62 5.83 -17.69 7.76
CA LYS A 62 5.09 -18.97 7.68
C LYS A 62 4.71 -19.33 6.24
N LEU A 63 4.34 -18.35 5.41
CA LEU A 63 4.05 -18.59 3.99
C LEU A 63 5.30 -19.00 3.21
N VAL A 64 6.42 -18.30 3.42
CA VAL A 64 7.71 -18.62 2.80
C VAL A 64 8.15 -20.04 3.19
N ASP A 65 8.06 -20.38 4.47
CA ASP A 65 8.39 -21.71 4.99
C ASP A 65 7.56 -22.83 4.33
N GLN A 66 6.26 -22.61 4.13
CA GLN A 66 5.40 -23.58 3.46
C GLN A 66 5.84 -23.82 2.02
N VAL A 67 6.16 -22.74 1.31
CA VAL A 67 6.57 -22.78 -0.10
C VAL A 67 7.94 -23.44 -0.27
N LEU A 68 8.91 -23.08 0.58
CA LEU A 68 10.25 -23.69 0.60
C LEU A 68 10.18 -25.19 0.92
N LYS A 69 9.33 -25.61 1.88
CA LYS A 69 9.12 -27.03 2.20
C LYS A 69 8.55 -27.84 1.03
N GLN A 70 7.79 -27.21 0.13
CA GLN A 70 7.34 -27.85 -1.12
C GLN A 70 8.40 -27.80 -2.23
N GLY A 71 9.54 -27.13 -2.01
CA GLY A 71 10.68 -27.08 -2.92
C GLY A 71 10.53 -26.11 -4.07
N ALA A 72 9.83 -24.98 -3.90
CA ALA A 72 9.92 -23.88 -4.86
C ALA A 72 11.29 -23.20 -4.76
N ASP A 73 11.78 -22.68 -5.89
CA ASP A 73 12.98 -21.84 -5.93
C ASP A 73 12.54 -20.39 -5.67
N LEU A 74 13.11 -19.76 -4.65
CA LEU A 74 12.82 -18.38 -4.25
C LEU A 74 14.08 -17.56 -4.46
N ARG A 75 13.97 -16.48 -5.25
CA ARG A 75 15.09 -15.60 -5.58
C ARG A 75 14.74 -14.15 -5.25
N MET A 76 15.71 -13.49 -4.65
CA MET A 76 15.70 -12.04 -4.44
C MET A 76 16.28 -11.37 -5.69
N GLU A 77 15.46 -11.23 -6.72
CA GLU A 77 15.83 -10.73 -8.05
C GLU A 77 14.67 -9.88 -8.61
N THR A 78 15.01 -8.77 -9.26
CA THR A 78 14.01 -7.86 -9.84
C THR A 78 13.69 -8.29 -11.26
N ALA A 79 12.46 -8.72 -11.54
CA ALA A 79 12.01 -8.94 -12.91
C ALA A 79 11.83 -7.60 -13.64
N VAL A 80 12.51 -7.45 -14.77
CA VAL A 80 12.56 -6.21 -15.57
C VAL A 80 11.66 -6.32 -16.80
N GLU A 81 11.64 -7.48 -17.45
CA GLU A 81 10.94 -7.67 -18.72
C GLU A 81 10.38 -9.09 -18.84
N ILE A 82 9.21 -9.22 -19.47
CA ILE A 82 8.67 -10.51 -19.94
C ILE A 82 8.62 -10.46 -21.47
N THR A 83 9.29 -11.41 -22.13
CA THR A 83 9.20 -11.59 -23.59
C THR A 83 8.37 -12.83 -23.91
N ASP A 84 7.36 -12.68 -24.77
CA ASP A 84 6.60 -13.81 -25.31
C ASP A 84 7.35 -14.48 -26.48
N LEU A 85 7.77 -15.73 -26.29
CA LEU A 85 8.43 -16.56 -27.32
C LEU A 85 7.46 -17.58 -27.96
N GLY A 86 6.15 -17.39 -27.78
CA GLY A 86 5.08 -18.26 -28.26
C GLY A 86 4.81 -19.42 -27.30
N LYS A 87 5.54 -20.53 -27.43
CA LYS A 87 5.34 -21.74 -26.58
C LYS A 87 5.89 -21.58 -25.17
N THR A 88 6.79 -20.62 -24.98
CA THR A 88 7.47 -20.30 -23.72
C THR A 88 7.50 -18.79 -23.55
N LYS A 89 7.82 -18.36 -22.33
CA LYS A 89 8.04 -16.97 -21.96
C LYS A 89 9.46 -16.84 -21.41
N LYS A 90 10.13 -15.75 -21.72
CA LYS A 90 11.42 -15.38 -21.10
C LYS A 90 11.17 -14.26 -20.09
N VAL A 91 11.74 -14.38 -18.90
CA VAL A 91 11.73 -13.34 -17.87
C VAL A 91 13.17 -12.88 -17.67
N THR A 92 13.42 -11.62 -17.98
CA THR A 92 14.71 -10.96 -17.75
C THR A 92 14.70 -10.33 -16.37
N THR A 93 15.76 -10.54 -15.61
CA THR A 93 15.97 -9.95 -14.28
C THR A 93 17.24 -9.11 -14.26
N ASP A 94 17.48 -8.43 -13.15
CA ASP A 94 18.75 -7.77 -12.85
C ASP A 94 19.94 -8.75 -12.69
N CYS A 95 19.68 -10.04 -12.48
CA CYS A 95 20.70 -11.06 -12.23
C CYS A 95 20.87 -12.08 -13.37
N GLY A 96 19.98 -12.08 -14.36
CA GLY A 96 20.02 -13.02 -15.47
C GLY A 96 18.66 -13.27 -16.12
N GLU A 97 18.59 -14.30 -16.97
CA GLU A 97 17.38 -14.63 -17.73
C GLU A 97 16.88 -16.04 -17.38
N TYR A 98 15.56 -16.17 -17.30
CA TYR A 98 14.89 -17.45 -17.08
C TYR A 98 13.80 -17.70 -18.11
N GLU A 99 13.67 -18.95 -18.54
CA GLU A 99 12.58 -19.38 -19.40
C GLU A 99 11.55 -20.21 -18.65
N SER A 100 10.28 -20.00 -18.97
CA SER A 100 9.15 -20.76 -18.44
C SER A 100 8.06 -21.06 -19.46
N ARG A 101 7.16 -22.00 -19.12
CA ARG A 101 5.96 -22.26 -19.93
C ARG A 101 4.83 -21.30 -19.60
N ALA A 102 4.79 -20.77 -18.38
CA ALA A 102 3.80 -19.81 -17.91
C ALA A 102 4.43 -18.81 -16.93
N VAL A 103 3.91 -17.59 -16.93
CA VAL A 103 4.27 -16.53 -15.97
C VAL A 103 3.01 -16.12 -15.21
N ILE A 104 3.13 -15.99 -13.88
CA ILE A 104 2.10 -15.41 -13.01
C ILE A 104 2.62 -14.08 -12.50
N ILE A 105 1.90 -12.99 -12.81
CA ILE A 105 2.22 -11.65 -12.31
C ILE A 105 1.43 -11.43 -11.02
N ALA A 106 2.16 -11.34 -9.91
CA ALA A 106 1.65 -11.16 -8.54
C ALA A 106 2.37 -10.01 -7.83
N THR A 107 2.71 -8.96 -8.58
CA THR A 107 3.55 -7.82 -8.17
C THR A 107 2.86 -6.84 -7.22
N GLY A 108 1.54 -6.95 -7.08
CA GLY A 108 0.77 -6.16 -6.11
C GLY A 108 0.65 -4.69 -6.48
N ALA A 109 0.63 -3.84 -5.47
CA ALA A 109 0.51 -2.40 -5.60
C ALA A 109 1.27 -1.69 -4.47
N LYS A 110 1.44 -0.38 -4.59
CA LYS A 110 2.00 0.49 -3.56
C LYS A 110 1.02 1.62 -3.26
N HIS A 111 1.10 2.18 -2.06
CA HIS A 111 0.39 3.43 -1.77
C HIS A 111 0.93 4.54 -2.65
N ARG A 112 0.03 5.37 -3.18
CA ARG A 112 0.42 6.58 -3.90
C ARG A 112 0.89 7.60 -2.86
N LEU A 113 2.15 7.99 -2.98
CA LEU A 113 2.76 9.06 -2.19
C LEU A 113 2.37 10.44 -2.76
N LEU A 114 2.49 11.47 -1.94
CA LEU A 114 2.33 12.87 -2.34
C LEU A 114 3.53 13.37 -3.16
N GLY A 115 4.68 12.72 -3.02
CA GLY A 115 5.94 13.08 -3.69
C GLY A 115 6.65 14.25 -3.02
N LEU A 116 6.46 14.41 -1.71
CA LEU A 116 7.05 15.50 -0.93
C LEU A 116 8.42 15.14 -0.36
N GLU A 117 9.28 16.14 -0.19
CA GLU A 117 10.56 15.97 0.48
C GLU A 117 10.35 15.51 1.93
N GLY A 118 11.08 14.47 2.35
CA GLY A 118 10.98 13.88 3.69
C GLY A 118 9.75 12.98 3.91
N GLU A 119 8.90 12.76 2.90
CA GLU A 119 7.69 11.94 3.05
C GLU A 119 7.99 10.50 3.46
N GLU A 120 8.95 9.85 2.79
CA GLU A 120 9.31 8.45 3.06
C GLU A 120 9.86 8.24 4.47
N GLU A 121 10.60 9.22 5.02
CA GLU A 121 11.19 9.17 6.36
C GLU A 121 10.12 9.27 7.47
N LEU A 122 9.01 9.94 7.15
CA LEU A 122 7.90 10.15 8.07
C LEU A 122 6.82 9.04 7.99
N ILE A 123 6.95 8.08 7.06
CA ILE A 123 6.08 6.89 7.02
C ILE A 123 6.29 6.08 8.30
N GLY A 124 5.21 5.88 9.06
CA GLY A 124 5.23 5.25 10.38
C GLY A 124 5.63 6.20 11.53
N ASN A 125 6.11 7.41 11.23
CA ASN A 125 6.44 8.47 12.19
C ASN A 125 5.54 9.69 12.00
N GLY A 126 4.23 9.44 11.89
CA GLY A 126 3.21 10.48 11.68
C GLY A 126 2.50 10.40 10.32
N ILE A 127 3.06 9.75 9.31
CA ILE A 127 2.37 9.44 8.05
C ILE A 127 1.89 7.99 8.06
N SER A 128 0.60 7.78 7.81
CA SER A 128 -0.04 6.47 7.69
C SER A 128 -0.86 6.39 6.40
N PHE A 129 -1.13 5.16 5.97
CA PHE A 129 -2.00 4.84 4.83
C PHE A 129 -3.19 3.95 5.24
N CYS A 130 -3.39 3.73 6.53
CA CYS A 130 -4.41 2.82 7.05
C CYS A 130 -4.93 3.29 8.42
N ALA A 131 -6.04 4.01 8.44
CA ALA A 131 -6.70 4.40 9.69
C ALA A 131 -7.11 3.19 10.56
N VAL A 132 -7.49 2.07 9.95
CA VAL A 132 -7.83 0.83 10.69
C VAL A 132 -6.63 0.27 11.44
N CYS A 133 -5.43 0.41 10.87
CA CYS A 133 -4.20 -0.13 11.42
C CYS A 133 -3.64 0.80 12.51
N ASP A 134 -3.56 2.10 12.21
CA ASP A 134 -2.78 3.05 13.01
C ASP A 134 -3.63 4.09 13.74
N GLY A 135 -4.93 4.21 13.42
CA GLY A 135 -5.80 5.26 13.96
C GLY A 135 -5.88 5.27 15.49
N ALA A 136 -5.79 4.09 16.13
CA ALA A 136 -5.79 3.97 17.58
C ALA A 136 -4.62 4.71 18.27
N PHE A 137 -3.49 4.91 17.60
CA PHE A 137 -2.34 5.67 18.13
C PHE A 137 -2.59 7.19 18.16
N TYR A 138 -3.65 7.65 17.48
CA TYR A 138 -4.03 9.06 17.38
C TYR A 138 -5.32 9.38 18.15
N ALA A 139 -5.76 8.49 19.05
CA ALA A 139 -6.89 8.78 19.93
C ALA A 139 -6.61 10.06 20.75
N GLY A 140 -7.55 11.02 20.69
CA GLY A 140 -7.45 12.34 21.33
C GLY A 140 -6.49 13.32 20.65
N LYS A 141 -5.94 12.99 19.48
CA LYS A 141 -5.00 13.82 18.72
C LYS A 141 -5.65 14.49 17.51
N ASP A 142 -4.95 15.42 16.90
CA ASP A 142 -5.38 16.10 15.67
C ASP A 142 -4.75 15.42 14.45
N VAL A 143 -5.57 15.09 13.46
CA VAL A 143 -5.12 14.36 12.27
C VAL A 143 -5.64 14.98 10.98
N ALA A 144 -4.91 14.78 9.89
CA ALA A 144 -5.41 15.08 8.55
C ALA A 144 -5.65 13.79 7.75
N VAL A 145 -6.68 13.79 6.91
CA VAL A 145 -6.93 12.76 5.91
C VAL A 145 -6.83 13.40 4.53
N ILE A 146 -5.93 12.86 3.69
CA ILE A 146 -5.65 13.41 2.36
C ILE A 146 -6.44 12.61 1.31
N GLY A 147 -7.34 13.30 0.61
CA GLY A 147 -8.19 12.77 -0.44
C GLY A 147 -9.68 12.97 -0.15
N GLY A 148 -10.51 12.93 -1.21
CA GLY A 148 -11.97 13.09 -1.10
C GLY A 148 -12.79 11.94 -1.67
N GLY A 149 -12.17 10.79 -1.93
CA GLY A 149 -12.84 9.57 -2.41
C GLY A 149 -13.37 8.69 -1.27
N ASN A 150 -14.06 7.60 -1.61
CA ASN A 150 -14.65 6.67 -0.62
C ASN A 150 -13.67 6.20 0.47
N SER A 151 -12.44 5.82 0.09
CA SER A 151 -11.41 5.39 1.06
C SER A 151 -11.12 6.48 2.09
N ALA A 152 -10.85 7.71 1.65
CA ALA A 152 -10.59 8.84 2.53
C ALA A 152 -11.78 9.12 3.46
N LEU A 153 -13.00 9.14 2.93
CA LEU A 153 -14.19 9.41 3.75
C LEU A 153 -14.45 8.31 4.79
N GLN A 154 -14.25 7.04 4.43
CA GLN A 154 -14.41 5.93 5.38
C GLN A 154 -13.36 5.98 6.49
N GLU A 155 -12.10 6.28 6.15
CA GLU A 155 -11.03 6.45 7.14
C GLU A 155 -11.28 7.65 8.05
N ALA A 156 -11.72 8.78 7.50
CA ALA A 156 -12.08 9.96 8.29
C ALA A 156 -13.24 9.67 9.26
N ILE A 157 -14.24 8.89 8.85
CA ILE A 157 -15.35 8.50 9.74
C ILE A 157 -14.79 7.72 10.94
N LEU A 158 -13.93 6.73 10.70
CA LEU A 158 -13.30 5.94 11.75
C LEU A 158 -12.47 6.81 12.70
N LEU A 159 -11.62 7.68 12.14
CA LEU A 159 -10.77 8.58 12.94
C LEU A 159 -11.61 9.55 13.77
N SER A 160 -12.72 10.06 13.23
CA SER A 160 -13.63 11.00 13.93
C SER A 160 -14.24 10.42 15.21
N GLU A 161 -14.23 9.09 15.40
CA GLU A 161 -14.77 8.44 16.59
C GLU A 161 -13.84 8.58 17.81
N SER A 162 -12.54 8.81 17.59
CA SER A 162 -11.55 8.81 18.67
C SER A 162 -10.57 9.99 18.64
N CYS A 163 -10.36 10.64 17.49
CA CYS A 163 -9.48 11.81 17.35
C CYS A 163 -10.16 13.09 17.87
N HIS A 164 -9.36 14.06 18.32
CA HIS A 164 -9.85 15.36 18.77
C HIS A 164 -10.36 16.19 17.58
N ALA A 165 -9.59 16.25 16.48
CA ALA A 165 -10.00 16.87 15.22
C ALA A 165 -9.54 16.04 14.00
N VAL A 166 -10.33 16.06 12.93
CA VAL A 166 -10.01 15.40 11.65
C VAL A 166 -10.16 16.40 10.51
N HIS A 167 -9.05 16.76 9.88
CA HIS A 167 -9.01 17.68 8.74
C HIS A 167 -9.00 16.90 7.42
N ILE A 168 -10.07 16.97 6.64
CA ILE A 168 -10.13 16.37 5.31
C ILE A 168 -9.60 17.37 4.29
N ILE A 169 -8.48 17.05 3.66
CA ILE A 169 -7.84 17.91 2.65
C ILE A 169 -8.08 17.29 1.27
N GLN A 170 -8.79 18.04 0.43
CA GLN A 170 -9.20 17.62 -0.90
C GLN A 170 -8.68 18.61 -1.95
N ASN A 171 -8.05 18.07 -2.99
CA ASN A 171 -7.45 18.85 -4.08
C ASN A 171 -8.46 19.37 -5.11
N LEU A 172 -9.73 18.99 -4.98
CA LEU A 172 -10.84 19.38 -5.85
C LEU A 172 -11.82 20.29 -5.09
N PRO A 173 -12.72 21.00 -5.79
CA PRO A 173 -13.73 21.83 -5.14
C PRO A 173 -14.85 21.01 -4.48
N THR A 174 -14.88 19.70 -4.71
CA THR A 174 -15.88 18.77 -4.18
C THR A 174 -15.26 17.43 -3.80
N LEU A 175 -15.97 16.70 -2.94
CA LEU A 175 -15.68 15.29 -2.69
C LEU A 175 -16.05 14.45 -3.93
N THR A 176 -15.37 13.32 -4.09
CA THR A 176 -15.64 12.33 -5.15
C THR A 176 -16.23 11.03 -4.59
N GLY A 177 -16.21 10.86 -3.27
CA GLY A 177 -16.87 9.77 -2.57
C GLY A 177 -18.39 9.92 -2.52
N GLU A 178 -19.06 8.87 -2.05
CA GLU A 178 -20.51 8.80 -1.97
C GLU A 178 -21.10 9.88 -1.03
N ASP A 179 -22.16 10.55 -1.49
CA ASP A 179 -22.89 11.57 -0.71
C ASP A 179 -23.29 11.11 0.69
N LYS A 180 -23.56 9.81 0.86
CA LYS A 180 -23.94 9.24 2.16
C LYS A 180 -22.79 9.34 3.16
N LEU A 181 -21.55 9.09 2.72
CA LEU A 181 -20.36 9.19 3.58
C LEU A 181 -20.05 10.65 3.89
N ALA A 182 -20.13 11.53 2.89
CA ALA A 182 -19.98 12.97 3.07
C ALA A 182 -20.95 13.51 4.14
N LYS A 183 -22.25 13.17 4.04
CA LYS A 183 -23.27 13.59 5.01
C LYS A 183 -23.03 13.09 6.44
N ILE A 184 -22.43 11.91 6.60
CA ILE A 184 -22.04 11.42 7.93
C ILE A 184 -20.97 12.34 8.52
N LEU A 185 -19.95 12.68 7.74
CA LEU A 185 -18.85 13.54 8.18
C LEU A 185 -19.28 14.99 8.39
N GLU A 186 -20.15 15.53 7.54
CA GLU A 186 -20.75 16.86 7.73
C GLU A 186 -21.56 16.96 9.03
N SER A 187 -22.05 15.84 9.57
CA SER A 187 -22.76 15.81 10.85
C SER A 187 -21.84 15.71 12.08
N LYS A 188 -20.53 15.59 11.88
CA LYS A 188 -19.53 15.50 12.95
C LYS A 188 -18.99 16.88 13.28
N GLU A 189 -18.97 17.24 14.56
CA GLU A 189 -18.48 18.54 15.02
C GLU A 189 -16.94 18.65 15.00
N ASN A 190 -16.24 17.52 14.96
CA ASN A 190 -14.78 17.44 14.96
C ASN A 190 -14.17 17.17 13.57
N VAL A 191 -14.94 17.39 12.49
CA VAL A 191 -14.47 17.17 11.13
C VAL A 191 -14.56 18.47 10.35
N ASP A 192 -13.43 18.90 9.78
CA ASP A 192 -13.35 20.07 8.91
C ASP A 192 -12.97 19.66 7.49
N PHE A 193 -13.50 20.37 6.49
CA PHE A 193 -13.21 20.14 5.08
C PHE A 193 -12.46 21.32 4.47
N THR A 194 -11.33 21.02 3.82
CA THR A 194 -10.54 21.99 3.08
C THR A 194 -10.44 21.56 1.62
N TYR A 195 -11.18 22.26 0.75
CA TYR A 195 -11.27 22.00 -0.68
C TYR A 195 -10.22 22.79 -1.48
N ASN A 196 -10.05 22.43 -2.75
CA ASN A 196 -9.11 23.08 -3.67
C ASN A 196 -7.71 23.21 -3.07
N THR A 197 -7.27 22.23 -2.29
CA THR A 197 -6.08 22.38 -1.45
C THR A 197 -5.22 21.12 -1.49
N VAL A 198 -3.91 21.31 -1.57
CA VAL A 198 -2.91 20.25 -1.56
C VAL A 198 -1.91 20.46 -0.44
N VAL A 199 -1.36 19.38 0.09
CA VAL A 199 -0.21 19.44 1.00
C VAL A 199 1.03 19.74 0.15
N THR A 200 1.75 20.79 0.50
CA THR A 200 2.96 21.24 -0.24
C THR A 200 4.23 21.08 0.57
N LYS A 201 4.12 20.94 1.89
CA LYS A 201 5.28 20.68 2.75
C LYS A 201 4.91 19.91 4.01
N LEU A 202 5.81 19.02 4.42
CA LEU A 202 5.74 18.28 5.68
C LEU A 202 6.57 19.01 6.74
N LEU A 203 6.06 19.10 7.96
CA LEU A 203 6.76 19.71 9.09
C LEU A 203 7.06 18.63 10.13
N GLY A 204 8.31 18.61 10.60
CA GLY A 204 8.78 17.59 11.53
C GLY A 204 10.29 17.42 11.44
N ASP A 205 10.89 16.89 12.50
CA ASP A 205 12.26 16.38 12.53
C ASP A 205 12.22 14.99 13.16
N GLY A 206 12.19 13.95 12.32
CA GLY A 206 12.00 12.56 12.72
C GLY A 206 10.55 12.15 13.05
N GLU A 207 9.68 13.09 13.42
CA GLU A 207 8.24 12.86 13.65
C GLU A 207 7.42 14.04 13.09
N LEU A 208 6.31 13.74 12.41
CA LEU A 208 5.41 14.73 11.84
C LEU A 208 4.74 15.56 12.96
N ASN A 209 4.78 16.88 12.85
CA ASN A 209 4.10 17.80 13.77
C ASN A 209 3.24 18.86 13.08
N GLY A 210 3.10 18.76 11.77
CA GLY A 210 2.27 19.65 10.98
C GLY A 210 2.51 19.54 9.48
N ILE A 211 1.71 20.27 8.74
CA ILE A 211 1.78 20.36 7.28
C ILE A 211 1.58 21.80 6.82
N ILE A 212 2.16 22.14 5.68
CA ILE A 212 1.78 23.33 4.90
C ILE A 212 0.84 22.88 3.80
N ILE A 213 -0.28 23.56 3.71
CA ILE A 213 -1.29 23.35 2.69
C ILE A 213 -1.39 24.58 1.81
N THR A 214 -1.61 24.38 0.52
CA THR A 214 -1.74 25.47 -0.45
C THR A 214 -3.04 25.31 -1.22
N ASN A 215 -3.86 26.36 -1.21
CA ASN A 215 -5.04 26.42 -2.04
C ASN A 215 -4.63 26.60 -3.52
N THR A 216 -5.04 25.67 -4.37
CA THR A 216 -4.64 25.60 -5.78
C THR A 216 -5.32 26.65 -6.67
N GLU A 217 -6.40 27.29 -6.19
CA GLU A 217 -7.06 28.38 -6.91
C GLU A 217 -6.52 29.75 -6.50
N THR A 218 -6.30 29.99 -5.21
CA THR A 218 -5.88 31.31 -4.69
C THR A 218 -4.38 31.43 -4.51
N GLY A 219 -3.65 30.32 -4.36
CA GLY A 219 -2.25 30.29 -3.98
C GLY A 219 -2.00 30.62 -2.51
N GLU A 220 -3.05 30.73 -1.69
CA GLU A 220 -2.92 30.96 -0.25
C GLU A 220 -2.31 29.74 0.45
N GLU A 221 -1.33 29.99 1.30
CA GLU A 221 -0.68 28.96 2.12
C GLU A 221 -1.15 29.08 3.57
N ASP A 222 -1.45 27.92 4.18
CA ASP A 222 -1.76 27.83 5.60
C ASP A 222 -0.94 26.72 6.25
N ARG A 223 -0.71 26.88 7.56
CA ARG A 223 0.02 25.94 8.39
C ARG A 223 -0.96 25.24 9.34
N VAL A 224 -1.09 23.94 9.17
CA VAL A 224 -1.89 23.08 10.05
C VAL A 224 -0.96 22.31 10.97
N LEU A 225 -1.07 22.54 12.27
CA LEU A 225 -0.42 21.70 13.28
C LEU A 225 -1.27 20.45 13.49
N LEU A 226 -0.64 19.29 13.47
CA LEU A 226 -1.31 18.00 13.64
C LEU A 226 -0.30 16.96 14.11
N ASP A 227 -0.82 15.86 14.64
CA ASP A 227 -0.02 14.74 15.13
C ASP A 227 0.14 13.65 14.08
N GLY A 228 -0.82 13.53 13.14
CA GLY A 228 -0.81 12.47 12.11
C GLY A 228 -1.47 12.85 10.79
N MET A 229 -0.99 12.26 9.70
CA MET A 229 -1.53 12.42 8.35
C MET A 229 -1.80 11.05 7.73
N PHE A 230 -3.05 10.82 7.33
CA PHE A 230 -3.53 9.61 6.68
C PHE A 230 -3.71 9.87 5.18
N VAL A 231 -2.91 9.23 4.35
CA VAL A 231 -2.88 9.46 2.91
C VAL A 231 -3.74 8.42 2.20
N ALA A 232 -4.91 8.84 1.71
CA ALA A 232 -5.91 7.97 1.08
C ALA A 232 -6.19 8.36 -0.39
N ILE A 233 -5.13 8.60 -1.16
CA ILE A 233 -5.18 9.03 -2.57
C ILE A 233 -5.02 7.87 -3.58
N GLY A 234 -5.22 6.64 -3.11
CA GLY A 234 -5.25 5.42 -3.93
C GLY A 234 -3.94 4.66 -4.00
N LEU A 235 -3.95 3.61 -4.82
CA LEU A 235 -2.84 2.69 -5.01
C LEU A 235 -2.27 2.83 -6.43
N VAL A 236 -0.97 2.56 -6.57
CA VAL A 236 -0.28 2.44 -7.84
C VAL A 236 0.01 0.95 -8.08
N PRO A 237 -0.55 0.33 -9.13
CA PRO A 237 -0.22 -1.06 -9.45
C PRO A 237 1.25 -1.17 -9.85
N ASP A 238 1.92 -2.23 -9.41
CA ASP A 238 3.33 -2.48 -9.74
C ASP A 238 3.40 -3.35 -11.00
N ASN A 239 2.93 -2.82 -12.13
CA ASN A 239 2.67 -3.60 -13.35
C ASN A 239 3.66 -3.32 -14.49
N ASP A 240 4.75 -2.60 -14.22
CA ASP A 240 5.71 -2.19 -15.26
C ASP A 240 6.26 -3.38 -16.06
N VAL A 241 6.54 -4.50 -15.38
CA VAL A 241 7.03 -5.75 -15.98
C VAL A 241 6.04 -6.39 -16.98
N ALA A 242 4.76 -6.02 -16.90
CA ALA A 242 3.69 -6.53 -17.75
C ALA A 242 3.42 -5.67 -18.99
N ASN A 243 4.05 -4.49 -19.08
CA ASN A 243 3.81 -3.54 -20.18
C ASN A 243 4.12 -4.19 -21.54
N GLY A 244 3.13 -4.18 -22.44
CA GLY A 244 3.26 -4.73 -23.80
C GLY A 244 3.06 -6.24 -23.92
N VAL A 245 2.77 -6.93 -22.81
CA VAL A 245 2.47 -8.38 -22.78
C VAL A 245 0.99 -8.65 -22.50
N VAL A 246 0.30 -7.71 -21.84
CA VAL A 246 -1.14 -7.73 -21.52
C VAL A 246 -1.81 -6.49 -22.07
#